data_AF-A0A7Y0BST5-F1
#
_entry.id   AF-A0A7Y0BST5-F1
#
_cell.length_a   1.000
_cell.length_b   1.000
_cell.length_c   1.000
_cell.angle_alpha   90.00
_cell.angle_beta   90.00
_cell.angle_gamma   90.00
#
_symmetry.space_group_name_H-M   'P 1'
#
loop_
_entity.id
_entity.type
_entity.pdbx_description
1 polymer ?
#
loop_
_entity_poly.entity_id
_entity_poly.type
_entity_poly.pdbx_seq_one_letter_code
_entity_poly.pdbx_strand_id
1 'polypeptide(L)'
;MTRSIFRPLATVAALAIAASATTAFAQGADTVTRTKVVSFSDLDLASAQGQAQLDARLRRAAGAVCNVEAGPHPLAEKRVETRCYNEALKSARASYAMVRQQPAMAR
;
A
#
# COMPACT_ATOMS: atom_id res chain seq x y z
N MET A 1 -44.26 -37.63 42.52
CA MET A 1 -43.16 -38.60 42.39
C MET A 1 -42.60 -38.51 40.97
N THR A 2 -41.32 -38.11 40.86
CA THR A 2 -40.32 -38.58 39.88
C THR A 2 -40.58 -38.54 38.36
N ARG A 3 -39.70 -37.79 37.65
CA ARG A 3 -38.67 -38.27 36.66
C ARG A 3 -38.66 -37.55 35.29
N SER A 4 -37.46 -37.05 34.99
CA SER A 4 -36.74 -36.97 33.69
C SER A 4 -37.44 -36.39 32.45
N ILE A 5 -36.94 -35.27 31.92
CA ILE A 5 -35.83 -35.20 30.91
C ILE A 5 -36.20 -35.98 29.66
N PHE A 6 -36.45 -35.28 28.54
CA PHE A 6 -35.91 -35.57 27.21
C PHE A 6 -36.19 -34.36 26.28
N ARG A 7 -35.16 -33.52 26.07
CA ARG A 7 -35.17 -32.44 25.06
C ARG A 7 -34.95 -33.05 23.68
N PRO A 8 -35.82 -32.83 22.68
CA PRO A 8 -35.52 -33.23 21.32
C PRO A 8 -34.47 -32.27 20.75
N LEU A 9 -33.36 -32.85 20.31
CA LEU A 9 -32.26 -32.19 19.62
C LEU A 9 -32.75 -31.46 18.36
N ALA A 10 -32.51 -30.15 18.30
CA ALA A 10 -32.55 -29.40 17.06
C ALA A 10 -31.22 -29.61 16.30
N THR A 11 -31.25 -30.41 15.23
CA THR A 11 -30.14 -30.54 14.29
C THR A 11 -30.26 -29.47 13.21
N VAL A 12 -29.60 -28.32 13.41
CA VAL A 12 -29.27 -27.39 12.34
C VAL A 12 -27.79 -27.57 12.03
N ALA A 13 -27.49 -28.33 10.97
CA ALA A 13 -26.13 -28.44 10.44
C ALA A 13 -25.81 -27.18 9.63
N ALA A 14 -25.19 -26.19 10.28
CA ALA A 14 -24.60 -25.06 9.58
C ALA A 14 -23.21 -25.49 9.07
N LEU A 15 -23.07 -25.71 7.76
CA LEU A 15 -21.78 -25.83 7.10
C LEU A 15 -21.10 -24.44 7.12
N ALA A 16 -20.21 -24.22 8.08
CA ALA A 16 -19.26 -23.10 8.04
C ALA A 16 -18.07 -23.51 7.16
N ILE A 17 -18.10 -23.13 5.89
CA ILE A 17 -16.91 -23.20 5.02
C ILE A 17 -16.01 -22.03 5.42
N ALA A 18 -15.13 -22.26 6.38
CA ALA A 18 -14.04 -21.34 6.67
C ALA A 18 -12.99 -21.47 5.56
N ALA A 19 -13.17 -20.70 4.49
CA ALA A 19 -12.12 -20.47 3.51
C ALA A 19 -11.03 -19.61 4.17
N SER A 20 -10.08 -20.26 4.85
CA SER A 20 -8.85 -19.61 5.29
C SER A 20 -8.02 -19.29 4.06
N ALA A 21 -8.22 -18.09 3.49
CA ALA A 21 -7.31 -17.52 2.52
C ALA A 21 -5.97 -17.28 3.22
N THR A 22 -5.06 -18.24 3.13
CA THR A 22 -3.67 -18.06 3.55
C THR A 22 -3.04 -17.05 2.62
N THR A 23 -2.96 -15.78 3.04
CA THR A 23 -2.13 -14.78 2.38
C THR A 23 -0.69 -15.25 2.50
N ALA A 24 -0.11 -15.71 1.39
CA ALA A 24 1.29 -16.06 1.33
C ALA A 24 2.12 -14.77 1.52
N PHE A 25 2.63 -14.56 2.73
CA PHE A 25 3.66 -13.56 2.98
C PHE A 25 4.97 -14.13 2.46
N ALA A 26 5.51 -13.51 1.40
CA ALA A 26 6.81 -13.88 0.84
C ALA A 26 7.89 -13.77 1.92
N GLN A 27 8.48 -14.89 2.32
CA GLN A 27 9.53 -14.95 3.33
C GLN A 27 10.88 -14.59 2.70
N GLY A 28 11.43 -13.44 3.11
CA GLY A 28 12.86 -13.22 3.33
C GLY A 28 13.81 -13.39 2.14
N ALA A 29 13.78 -12.45 1.19
CA ALA A 29 15.03 -11.86 0.70
C ALA A 29 15.26 -10.60 1.55
N ASP A 30 16.50 -10.30 1.95
CA ASP A 30 16.86 -9.04 2.63
C ASP A 30 16.42 -7.85 1.76
N THR A 31 15.17 -7.45 1.93
CA THR A 31 14.52 -6.46 1.09
C THR A 31 14.92 -5.13 1.65
N VAL A 32 15.98 -4.55 1.09
CA VAL A 32 16.42 -3.20 1.43
C VAL A 32 15.31 -2.24 1.06
N THR A 33 14.50 -1.86 2.05
CA THR A 33 13.41 -0.90 1.88
C THR A 33 14.03 0.49 1.90
N ARG A 34 14.07 1.14 0.73
CA ARG A 34 14.51 2.53 0.60
C ARG A 34 13.30 3.45 0.65
N THR A 35 13.36 4.47 1.49
CA THR A 35 12.29 5.46 1.64
C THR A 35 12.85 6.87 1.50
N LYS A 36 12.10 7.76 0.85
CA LYS A 36 12.44 9.17 0.73
C LYS A 36 11.23 10.02 1.08
N VAL A 37 11.40 10.90 2.06
CA VAL A 37 10.36 11.84 2.48
C VAL A 37 10.31 13.00 1.50
N VAL A 38 9.09 13.38 1.09
CA VAL A 38 8.85 14.51 0.18
C VAL A 38 8.00 15.54 0.92
N SER A 39 8.57 16.72 1.17
CA SER A 39 7.81 17.86 1.69
C SER A 39 7.02 18.55 0.58
N PHE A 40 5.80 18.94 0.91
CA PHE A 40 4.88 19.65 0.03
C PHE A 40 4.10 20.77 0.75
N SER A 41 4.51 21.13 1.97
CA SER A 41 3.84 22.17 2.78
C SER A 41 3.93 23.57 2.16
N ASP A 42 4.84 23.75 1.21
CA ASP A 42 5.05 24.98 0.44
C ASP A 42 4.20 25.05 -0.83
N LEU A 43 3.45 23.98 -1.16
CA LEU A 43 2.64 23.91 -2.37
C LEU A 43 1.16 24.15 -2.07
N ASP A 44 0.53 25.00 -2.87
CA ASP A 44 -0.93 25.05 -2.91
C ASP A 44 -1.48 23.89 -3.77
N LEU A 45 -1.88 22.82 -3.08
CA LEU A 45 -2.41 21.61 -3.70
C LEU A 45 -3.89 21.73 -4.13
N ALA A 46 -4.55 22.85 -3.84
CA ALA A 46 -5.85 23.19 -4.43
C ALA A 46 -5.69 23.67 -5.88
N SER A 47 -4.52 24.19 -6.24
CA SER A 47 -4.21 24.62 -7.60
C SER A 47 -3.69 23.48 -8.49
N ALA A 48 -3.97 23.56 -9.81
CA ALA A 48 -3.40 22.63 -10.79
C ALA A 48 -1.87 22.71 -10.84
N GLN A 49 -1.31 23.91 -10.67
CA GLN A 49 0.13 24.13 -10.67
C GLN A 49 0.82 23.45 -9.48
N GLY A 50 0.28 23.59 -8.26
CA GLY A 50 0.83 22.93 -7.08
C GLY A 50 0.70 21.41 -7.13
N GLN A 51 -0.38 20.87 -7.70
CA GLN A 51 -0.51 19.43 -7.96
C GLN A 51 0.53 18.93 -8.97
N ALA A 52 0.78 19.67 -10.06
CA ALA A 52 1.82 19.32 -11.03
C ALA A 52 3.22 19.37 -10.41
N GLN A 53 3.49 20.36 -9.56
CA GLN A 53 4.77 20.48 -8.87
C GLN A 53 4.98 19.35 -7.86
N LEU A 54 3.92 18.93 -7.15
CA LEU A 54 3.98 17.74 -6.29
C LEU A 54 4.27 16.48 -7.11
N ASP A 55 3.58 16.25 -8.22
CA ASP A 55 3.83 15.08 -9.08
C ASP A 55 5.29 15.05 -9.57
N ALA A 56 5.83 16.20 -9.98
CA ALA A 56 7.25 16.31 -10.35
C ALA A 56 8.21 15.97 -9.20
N ARG A 57 7.88 16.38 -7.96
CA ARG A 57 8.67 16.01 -6.76
C ARG A 57 8.60 14.51 -6.48
N LEU A 58 7.42 13.90 -6.57
CA LEU A 58 7.23 12.46 -6.36
C LEU A 58 8.02 11.64 -7.40
N ARG A 59 8.02 12.06 -8.66
CA ARG A 59 8.81 11.43 -9.73
C ARG A 59 10.31 11.46 -9.45
N ARG A 60 10.84 12.61 -9.03
CA ARG A 60 12.26 12.72 -8.64
C ARG A 60 12.58 11.86 -7.42
N ALA A 61 11.68 11.80 -6.44
CA ALA A 61 11.86 10.97 -5.26
C ALA A 61 11.87 9.47 -5.62
N ALA A 62 10.94 9.02 -6.46
CA ALA A 62 10.89 7.65 -6.95
C ALA A 62 12.15 7.28 -7.76
N GLY A 63 12.62 8.18 -8.64
CA GLY A 63 13.87 7.99 -9.39
C GLY A 63 15.07 7.80 -8.47
N ALA A 64 15.20 8.64 -7.43
CA ALA A 64 16.28 8.55 -6.46
C ALA A 64 16.23 7.27 -5.59
N VAL A 65 15.04 6.80 -5.22
CA VAL A 65 14.85 5.57 -4.44
C VAL A 65 15.18 4.33 -5.27
N CYS A 66 14.82 4.35 -6.54
CA CYS A 66 14.97 3.21 -7.47
C CYS A 66 16.25 3.27 -8.32
N ASN A 67 17.14 4.22 -8.06
CA ASN A 67 18.42 4.38 -8.76
C ASN A 67 18.32 4.53 -10.29
N VAL A 68 17.22 5.09 -10.79
CA VAL A 68 16.93 5.16 -12.25
C VAL A 68 17.91 6.10 -12.98
N GLU A 69 18.53 7.03 -12.25
CA GLU A 69 19.41 8.08 -12.79
C GLU A 69 20.92 7.69 -12.78
N ALA A 70 21.28 6.48 -12.35
CA ALA A 70 22.69 6.11 -12.12
C ALA A 70 23.49 5.69 -13.36
N GLY A 71 22.96 5.94 -14.56
CA GLY A 71 23.68 5.72 -15.83
C GLY A 71 23.17 4.52 -16.64
N PRO A 72 24.01 3.97 -17.55
CA PRO A 72 23.66 2.82 -18.37
C PRO A 72 23.54 1.56 -17.50
N HIS A 73 22.38 0.92 -17.53
CA HIS A 73 22.13 -0.37 -16.86
C HIS A 73 21.77 -1.45 -17.88
N PRO A 74 22.11 -2.72 -17.63
CA PRO A 74 21.60 -3.86 -18.39
C PRO A 74 20.07 -3.83 -18.54
N LEU A 75 19.55 -4.37 -19.65
CA LEU A 75 18.11 -4.38 -19.92
C LEU A 75 17.29 -5.04 -18.80
N ALA A 76 17.83 -6.09 -18.18
CA ALA A 76 17.19 -6.77 -17.05
C ALA A 76 17.04 -5.85 -15.82
N GLU A 77 18.09 -5.08 -15.49
CA GLU A 77 18.06 -4.09 -14.41
C GLU A 77 17.09 -2.95 -14.72
N LYS A 78 17.06 -2.46 -15.97
CA LYS A 78 16.10 -1.43 -16.40
C LYS A 78 14.65 -1.84 -16.20
N ARG A 79 14.32 -3.13 -16.40
CA ARG A 79 12.96 -3.65 -16.12
C ARG A 79 12.65 -3.61 -14.62
N VAL A 80 13.61 -3.94 -13.77
CA VAL A 80 13.48 -3.89 -12.30
C VAL A 80 13.32 -2.45 -11.82
N GLU A 81 14.18 -1.54 -12.29
CA GLU A 81 14.11 -0.10 -12.02
C GLU A 81 12.76 0.49 -12.41
N THR A 82 12.26 0.16 -13.61
CA THR A 82 10.97 0.65 -14.10
C THR A 82 9.81 0.16 -13.22
N ARG A 83 9.84 -1.11 -12.79
CA ARG A 83 8.85 -1.65 -11.85
C ARG A 83 8.91 -0.91 -10.51
N CYS A 84 10.09 -0.80 -9.92
CA CYS A 84 10.31 -0.07 -8.68
C CYS A 84 9.76 1.37 -8.78
N TYR A 85 10.10 2.08 -9.85
CA TYR A 85 9.68 3.46 -10.06
C TYR A 85 8.16 3.60 -10.11
N ASN A 86 7.49 2.72 -10.86
CA ASN A 86 6.02 2.74 -10.99
C ASN A 86 5.33 2.38 -9.67
N GLU A 87 5.85 1.40 -8.94
CA GLU A 87 5.34 1.01 -7.62
C GLU A 87 5.53 2.12 -6.58
N ALA A 88 6.71 2.74 -6.56
CA ALA A 88 7.01 3.87 -5.68
C ALA A 88 6.08 5.07 -5.97
N LEU A 89 5.86 5.40 -7.24
CA LEU A 89 4.91 6.46 -7.62
C LEU A 89 3.48 6.15 -7.22
N LYS A 90 3.02 4.91 -7.46
CA LYS A 90 1.68 4.47 -7.07
C LYS A 90 1.49 4.57 -5.56
N SER A 91 2.47 4.10 -4.79
CA SER A 91 2.49 4.15 -3.32
C SER A 91 2.47 5.59 -2.80
N ALA A 92 3.30 6.46 -3.38
CA ALA A 92 3.35 7.87 -2.99
C ALA A 92 2.02 8.60 -3.26
N ARG A 93 1.39 8.36 -4.42
CA ARG A 93 0.08 8.93 -4.76
C ARG A 93 -1.02 8.43 -3.84
N ALA A 94 -1.01 7.13 -3.50
CA ALA A 94 -1.95 6.56 -2.54
C ALA A 94 -1.78 7.19 -1.14
N SER A 95 -0.53 7.35 -0.69
CA SER A 95 -0.20 7.98 0.58
C SER A 95 -0.73 9.42 0.64
N TYR A 96 -0.52 10.19 -0.43
CA TYR A 96 -1.07 11.53 -0.53
C TYR A 96 -2.61 11.55 -0.56
N ALA A 97 -3.25 10.65 -1.29
CA ALA A 97 -4.70 10.54 -1.32
C ALA A 97 -5.28 10.26 0.07
N MET A 98 -4.61 9.42 0.87
CA MET A 98 -4.98 9.17 2.27
C MET A 98 -4.82 10.44 3.12
N VAL A 99 -3.70 11.17 3.01
CA VAL A 99 -3.48 12.44 3.74
C VAL A 99 -4.54 13.48 3.39
N ARG A 100 -4.92 13.59 2.11
CA ARG A 100 -5.98 14.49 1.65
C ARG A 100 -7.36 14.14 2.22
N GLN A 101 -7.62 12.86 2.44
CA GLN A 101 -8.90 12.35 2.93
C GLN A 101 -8.98 12.31 4.45
N GLN A 102 -7.91 12.63 5.17
CA GLN A 102 -7.99 12.85 6.61
C GLN A 102 -8.69 14.20 6.82
N PRO A 103 -10.01 14.25 7.15
CA PRO A 103 -10.54 15.46 7.73
C PRO A 103 -9.66 15.74 8.95
N ALA A 104 -9.14 16.96 9.06
CA ALA A 104 -8.30 17.40 10.17
C ALA A 104 -8.83 16.79 11.46
N MET A 105 -8.21 15.70 11.93
CA MET A 105 -8.78 14.93 13.02
C MET A 105 -8.56 15.77 14.27
N ALA A 106 -9.66 16.39 14.70
CA ALA A 106 -9.93 16.85 16.05
C ALA A 106 -8.73 17.43 16.81
N ARG A 107 -8.60 18.76 16.78
CA ARG A 107 -8.10 19.55 17.91
C ARG A 107 -8.74 20.93 17.90
#